data_AF-A0A954LKX7-F1
#
_entry.id   AF-A0A954LKX7-F1
#
_cell.length_a   1.000
_cell.length_b   1.000
_cell.length_c   1.000
_cell.angle_alpha   90.00
_cell.angle_beta   90.00
_cell.angle_gamma   90.00
#
_symmetry.space_group_name_H-M   'P 1'
#
loop_
_entity.id
_entity.type
_entity.pdbx_description
1 polymer ?
#
loop_
_entity_poly.entity_id
_entity_poly.type
_entity_poly.pdbx_seq_one_letter_code
_entity_poly.pdbx_strand_id
1 'polypeptide(L)'
;MAIVSIVDDDEEEEMEATRREIMQAARDAGVDQKQVRPVVFSREEGLEDFIKLADNQGLVLVDPDSRKLVRQLLDSTTHPTVGVVKRAPPLKTMGWKSTPTWVPRLSPADYADLIHTLRTGSKLSVDFLSMLAAAAVIATFGLLQDSPAVVIGSMLLAPLMTPMIGNGLALAQANAKLGKESAHSIIVGFLMTLAISFCVAMVTPGKEMTSQVIARGDPNLLDLGVAVFSSIAAAYALARPNIVGAVAGVAIATALVHPLCSVGISFAYKAYDNAVGAALLFFVNVVAIILGAAMTFRMLGVTG
;
A
#
# COMPACT_ATOMS: atom_id res chain seq x y z
N MET A 1 -16.07 8.66 -31.67
CA MET A 1 -16.28 8.30 -30.26
C MET A 1 -16.38 9.57 -29.42
N ALA A 2 -17.59 9.97 -29.01
CA ALA A 2 -17.65 11.02 -28.00
C ALA A 2 -17.38 10.39 -26.63
N ILE A 3 -16.63 11.10 -25.79
CA ILE A 3 -16.33 10.71 -24.42
C ILE A 3 -17.13 11.65 -23.54
N VAL A 4 -18.13 11.12 -22.85
CA VAL A 4 -18.95 11.91 -21.92
C VAL A 4 -18.34 11.79 -20.52
N SER A 5 -18.04 12.90 -19.87
CA SER A 5 -17.56 12.97 -18.48
C SER A 5 -18.49 13.83 -17.64
N ILE A 6 -18.75 13.42 -16.40
CA ILE A 6 -19.51 14.22 -15.44
C ILE A 6 -18.54 14.82 -14.41
N VAL A 7 -18.72 16.08 -14.03
CA VAL A 7 -17.93 16.77 -13.01
C VAL A 7 -18.88 17.25 -11.91
N ASP A 8 -18.40 17.31 -10.67
CA ASP A 8 -19.20 17.74 -9.51
C ASP A 8 -19.33 19.28 -9.41
N ASP A 9 -18.56 20.02 -10.20
CA ASP A 9 -18.48 21.49 -10.21
C ASP A 9 -18.92 22.05 -11.58
N ASP A 10 -19.68 23.15 -11.56
CA ASP A 10 -20.18 23.86 -12.74
C ASP A 10 -19.23 24.97 -13.21
N GLU A 11 -18.09 25.16 -12.54
CA GLU A 11 -17.09 26.13 -12.99
C GLU A 11 -16.56 25.78 -14.40
N GLU A 12 -16.80 26.69 -15.35
CA GLU A 12 -16.45 26.53 -16.77
C GLU A 12 -14.94 26.28 -16.98
N GLU A 13 -14.10 26.82 -16.09
CA GLU A 13 -12.66 26.62 -16.08
C GLU A 13 -12.28 25.17 -15.73
N GLU A 14 -13.01 24.52 -14.83
CA GLU A 14 -12.81 23.12 -14.46
C GLU A 14 -13.30 22.17 -15.56
N MET A 15 -14.46 22.48 -16.17
CA MET A 15 -14.96 21.73 -17.31
C MET A 15 -14.01 21.78 -18.51
N GLU A 16 -13.39 22.93 -18.79
CA GLU A 16 -12.34 23.05 -19.80
C GLU A 16 -11.09 22.23 -19.45
N ALA A 17 -10.65 22.25 -18.19
CA ALA A 17 -9.52 21.47 -17.73
C ALA A 17 -9.77 19.95 -17.94
N THR A 18 -10.95 19.45 -17.56
CA THR A 18 -11.34 18.06 -17.80
C THR A 18 -11.38 17.70 -19.29
N ARG A 19 -11.88 18.60 -20.17
CA ARG A 19 -11.82 18.39 -21.63
C ARG A 19 -10.39 18.24 -22.13
N ARG A 20 -9.46 19.08 -21.65
CA ARG A 20 -8.04 19.03 -22.03
C ARG A 20 -7.39 17.72 -21.56
N GLU A 21 -7.69 17.28 -20.35
CA GLU A 21 -7.19 16.03 -19.78
C GLU A 21 -7.66 14.80 -20.57
N ILE A 22 -8.95 14.72 -20.93
CA ILE A 22 -9.50 13.63 -21.75
C ILE A 22 -8.78 13.57 -23.11
N MET A 23 -8.56 14.73 -23.73
CA MET A 23 -7.84 14.80 -25.01
C MET A 23 -6.35 14.46 -24.88
N GLN A 24 -5.75 14.67 -23.71
CA GLN A 24 -4.37 14.27 -23.42
C GLN A 24 -4.27 12.76 -23.17
N ALA A 25 -5.16 12.19 -22.36
CA ALA A 25 -5.22 10.75 -22.15
C ALA A 25 -5.48 9.97 -23.45
N ALA A 26 -6.35 10.49 -24.32
CA ALA A 26 -6.58 9.91 -25.65
C ALA A 26 -5.33 9.91 -26.53
N ARG A 27 -4.54 10.99 -26.48
CA ARG A 27 -3.24 11.09 -27.18
C ARG A 27 -2.26 10.03 -26.68
N ASP A 28 -2.11 9.93 -25.37
CA ASP A 28 -1.17 9.01 -24.73
C ASP A 28 -1.55 7.55 -25.00
N ALA A 29 -2.85 7.25 -25.12
CA ALA A 29 -3.37 5.95 -25.51
C ALA A 29 -3.29 5.66 -27.03
N GLY A 30 -2.77 6.57 -27.85
CA GLY A 30 -2.64 6.39 -29.30
C GLY A 30 -3.95 6.49 -30.09
N VAL A 31 -5.00 7.08 -29.49
CA VAL A 31 -6.31 7.26 -30.13
C VAL A 31 -6.28 8.48 -31.06
N ASP A 32 -6.84 8.34 -32.26
CA ASP A 32 -6.99 9.46 -33.20
C ASP A 32 -7.88 10.56 -32.60
N GLN A 33 -7.29 11.72 -32.29
CA GLN A 33 -7.98 12.86 -31.68
C GLN A 33 -9.13 13.39 -32.53
N LYS A 34 -9.11 13.19 -33.86
CA LYS A 34 -10.22 13.61 -34.74
C LYS A 34 -11.49 12.80 -34.48
N GLN A 35 -11.34 11.63 -33.86
CA GLN A 35 -12.43 10.74 -33.52
C GLN A 35 -12.92 10.95 -32.08
N VAL A 36 -12.23 11.74 -31.26
CA VAL A 36 -12.57 11.97 -29.85
C VAL A 36 -13.30 13.30 -29.70
N ARG A 37 -14.53 13.28 -29.20
CA ARG A 37 -15.30 14.49 -28.87
C ARG A 37 -15.62 14.49 -27.37
N PRO A 38 -14.85 15.18 -26.52
CA PRO A 38 -15.14 15.24 -25.09
C PRO A 38 -16.39 16.09 -24.85
N VAL A 39 -17.38 15.52 -24.18
CA VAL A 39 -18.55 16.24 -23.67
C VAL A 39 -18.44 16.18 -22.15
N VAL A 40 -18.33 17.34 -21.51
CA VAL A 40 -18.30 17.44 -20.05
C VAL A 40 -19.64 18.00 -19.61
N PHE A 41 -20.26 17.36 -18.64
CA PHE A 41 -21.58 17.68 -18.12
C PHE A 41 -21.51 18.08 -16.64
N SER A 42 -22.24 19.16 -16.32
CA SER A 42 -22.65 19.55 -14.98
C SER A 42 -23.46 18.44 -14.27
N ARG A 43 -23.24 18.16 -12.98
CA ARG A 43 -24.20 17.41 -12.16
C ARG A 43 -25.47 18.23 -11.88
N GLU A 44 -25.41 19.56 -11.89
CA GLU A 44 -26.60 20.42 -11.72
C GLU A 44 -27.47 20.50 -12.98
N GLU A 45 -26.90 20.26 -14.17
CA GLU A 45 -27.60 20.35 -15.47
C GLU A 45 -28.65 19.23 -15.70
N GLY A 46 -28.75 18.25 -14.79
CA GLY A 46 -29.83 17.27 -14.77
C GLY A 46 -29.47 15.90 -15.36
N LEU A 47 -29.80 14.85 -14.59
CA LEU A 47 -29.44 13.47 -14.87
C LEU A 47 -30.07 12.89 -16.16
N GLU A 48 -31.29 13.32 -16.49
CA GLU A 48 -32.03 12.77 -17.63
C GLU A 48 -31.39 13.10 -18.98
N ASP A 49 -30.86 14.32 -19.12
CA ASP A 49 -30.24 14.75 -20.37
C ASP A 49 -28.85 14.13 -20.54
N PHE A 50 -28.13 13.91 -19.43
CA PHE A 50 -26.91 13.11 -19.43
C PHE A 50 -27.17 11.67 -19.91
N ILE A 51 -28.24 11.01 -19.42
CA ILE A 51 -28.57 9.64 -19.81
C ILE A 51 -28.90 9.56 -21.31
N LYS A 52 -29.72 10.48 -21.83
CA LYS A 52 -30.03 10.54 -23.28
C LYS A 52 -28.77 10.72 -24.13
N LEU A 53 -27.83 11.52 -23.66
CA LEU A 53 -26.59 11.77 -24.37
C LEU A 53 -25.65 10.56 -24.29
N ALA A 54 -25.59 9.89 -23.14
CA ALA A 54 -24.78 8.70 -22.89
C ALA A 54 -25.24 7.47 -23.70
N ASP A 55 -26.55 7.29 -23.88
CA ASP A 55 -27.12 6.13 -24.61
C ASP A 55 -26.72 6.13 -26.10
N ASN A 56 -26.38 7.30 -26.65
CA ASN A 56 -25.99 7.47 -28.06
C ASN A 56 -24.45 7.47 -28.26
N GLN A 57 -23.67 7.08 -27.24
CA GLN A 57 -22.20 7.10 -27.28
C GLN A 57 -21.60 5.71 -27.00
N GLY A 58 -20.46 5.43 -27.63
CA GLY A 58 -19.75 4.16 -27.47
C GLY A 58 -18.95 4.03 -26.16
N LEU A 59 -18.53 5.14 -25.56
CA LEU A 59 -17.74 5.16 -24.32
C LEU A 59 -18.19 6.33 -23.42
N VAL A 60 -18.57 6.01 -22.18
CA VAL A 60 -18.94 6.99 -21.16
C VAL A 60 -17.92 6.90 -20.02
N LEU A 61 -17.28 8.01 -19.67
CA LEU A 61 -16.33 8.08 -18.56
C LEU A 61 -17.00 8.72 -17.34
N VAL A 62 -16.95 8.06 -16.19
CA VAL A 62 -17.63 8.54 -14.98
C VAL A 62 -16.65 8.61 -13.82
N ASP A 63 -16.83 9.60 -12.95
CA ASP A 63 -16.04 9.74 -11.73
C ASP A 63 -16.16 8.51 -10.78
N PRO A 64 -15.08 8.08 -10.09
CA PRO A 64 -15.05 6.95 -9.15
C PRO A 64 -16.08 7.00 -8.02
N ASP A 65 -16.46 8.18 -7.54
CA ASP A 65 -17.41 8.29 -6.41
C ASP A 65 -18.88 8.20 -6.86
N SER A 66 -19.12 8.10 -8.17
CA SER A 66 -20.46 8.06 -8.77
C SER A 66 -21.07 6.65 -8.87
N ARG A 67 -20.91 5.80 -7.85
CA ARG A 67 -21.43 4.40 -7.87
C ARG A 67 -22.94 4.30 -8.14
N LYS A 68 -23.73 5.25 -7.62
CA LYS A 68 -25.18 5.33 -7.88
C LYS A 68 -25.46 5.67 -9.35
N LEU A 69 -24.70 6.62 -9.90
CA LEU A 69 -24.78 7.03 -11.29
C LEU A 69 -24.42 5.90 -12.24
N VAL A 70 -23.31 5.18 -11.96
CA VAL A 70 -22.86 4.04 -12.76
C VAL A 70 -23.94 2.96 -12.81
N ARG A 71 -24.60 2.66 -11.68
CA ARG A 71 -25.74 1.74 -11.66
C ARG A 71 -26.92 2.26 -12.48
N GLN A 72 -27.33 3.51 -12.26
CA GLN A 72 -28.43 4.11 -13.02
C GLN A 72 -28.17 4.14 -14.53
N LEU A 73 -26.93 4.37 -14.94
CA LEU A 73 -26.53 4.32 -16.34
C LEU A 73 -26.64 2.90 -16.90
N LEU A 74 -26.06 1.92 -16.21
CA LEU A 74 -26.16 0.51 -16.61
C LEU A 74 -27.60 0.02 -16.70
N ASP A 75 -28.48 0.51 -15.82
CA ASP A 75 -29.90 0.15 -15.80
C ASP A 75 -30.73 0.88 -16.88
N SER A 76 -30.28 2.05 -17.35
CA SER A 76 -31.07 2.94 -18.23
C SER A 76 -30.55 3.03 -19.66
N THR A 77 -29.42 2.40 -19.98
CA THR A 77 -28.79 2.49 -21.31
C THR A 77 -28.58 1.11 -21.89
N THR A 78 -28.70 0.98 -23.22
CA THR A 78 -28.70 -0.34 -23.88
C THR A 78 -27.32 -0.75 -24.41
N HIS A 79 -26.40 0.20 -24.62
CA HIS A 79 -25.13 -0.01 -25.35
C HIS A 79 -23.81 0.59 -24.82
N PRO A 80 -23.71 1.32 -23.69
CA PRO A 80 -22.44 2.01 -23.40
C PRO A 80 -21.41 1.09 -22.76
N THR A 81 -20.17 1.20 -23.24
CA THR A 81 -19.00 0.82 -22.46
C THR A 81 -18.78 1.94 -21.42
N VAL A 82 -18.90 1.62 -20.13
CA VAL A 82 -18.69 2.59 -19.04
C VAL A 82 -17.29 2.41 -18.46
N GLY A 83 -16.44 3.43 -18.61
CA GLY A 83 -15.13 3.50 -17.97
C GLY A 83 -15.21 4.37 -16.72
N VAL A 84 -14.71 3.89 -15.58
CA VAL A 84 -14.62 4.71 -14.36
C VAL A 84 -13.21 5.26 -14.25
N VAL A 85 -13.05 6.58 -14.33
CA VAL A 85 -11.73 7.23 -14.33
C VAL A 85 -11.51 7.92 -13.01
N LYS A 86 -10.63 7.35 -12.19
CA LYS A 86 -10.27 7.93 -10.90
C LYS A 86 -9.28 9.07 -11.10
N ARG A 87 -9.71 10.31 -10.83
CA ARG A 87 -8.82 11.47 -10.77
C ARG A 87 -7.72 11.17 -9.74
N ALA A 88 -6.46 11.30 -10.15
CA ALA A 88 -5.36 11.24 -9.21
C ALA A 88 -5.54 12.37 -8.18
N PRO A 89 -5.46 12.10 -6.87
CA PRO A 89 -5.59 13.16 -5.87
C PRO A 89 -4.54 14.25 -6.17
N PRO A 90 -4.91 15.54 -6.12
CA PRO A 90 -3.96 16.61 -6.43
C PRO A 90 -2.74 16.50 -5.51
N LEU A 91 -1.56 16.35 -6.11
CA LEU A 91 -0.30 16.47 -5.37
C LEU A 91 -0.14 17.93 -4.96
N LYS A 92 -0.41 18.25 -3.69
CA LYS A 92 0.07 19.50 -3.11
C LYS A 92 1.59 19.46 -3.08
N THR A 93 2.21 20.06 -4.08
CA THR A 93 3.66 20.25 -4.08
C THR A 93 4.00 21.22 -2.96
N MET A 94 4.73 20.74 -1.95
CA MET A 94 5.29 21.61 -0.92
C MET A 94 6.15 22.67 -1.60
N GLY A 95 5.97 23.95 -1.24
CA GLY A 95 6.72 25.11 -1.78
C GLY A 95 8.22 25.13 -1.46
N TRP A 96 8.83 23.95 -1.32
CA TRP A 96 10.25 23.78 -1.11
C TRP A 96 10.97 24.01 -2.45
N LYS A 97 11.36 25.26 -2.70
CA LYS A 97 12.16 25.67 -3.89
C LYS A 97 13.56 25.03 -3.96
N SER A 98 13.90 24.07 -3.09
CA SER A 98 15.26 23.54 -2.92
C SER A 98 15.30 22.01 -2.72
N THR A 99 14.36 21.25 -3.26
CA THR A 99 14.62 19.82 -3.46
C THR A 99 15.65 19.70 -4.58
N PRO A 100 16.85 19.14 -4.32
CA PRO A 100 17.90 19.08 -5.32
C PRO A 100 17.45 18.20 -6.51
N THR A 101 17.81 18.61 -7.73
CA THR A 101 17.27 18.08 -9.02
C THR A 101 17.44 16.57 -9.25
N TRP A 102 18.24 15.90 -8.42
CA TRP A 102 18.45 14.44 -8.44
C TRP A 102 17.36 13.64 -7.71
N VAL A 103 16.44 14.29 -6.97
CA VAL A 103 15.26 13.65 -6.39
C VAL A 103 14.08 13.83 -7.36
N PRO A 104 13.73 12.81 -8.16
CA PRO A 104 12.72 12.98 -9.20
C PRO A 104 11.32 12.90 -8.57
N ARG A 105 10.45 13.85 -8.91
CA ARG A 105 9.09 13.98 -8.38
C ARG A 105 8.20 12.80 -8.82
N LEU A 106 7.19 12.48 -8.01
CA LEU A 106 6.16 11.51 -8.39
C LEU A 106 5.23 12.11 -9.43
N SER A 107 4.94 11.35 -10.49
CA SER A 107 3.86 11.73 -11.41
C SER A 107 2.49 11.55 -10.72
N PRO A 108 1.45 12.30 -11.14
CA PRO A 108 0.11 12.10 -10.59
C PRO A 108 -0.42 10.67 -10.73
N ALA A 109 -0.11 10.00 -11.85
CA ALA A 109 -0.49 8.61 -12.10
C ALA A 109 0.18 7.66 -11.09
N ASP A 110 1.51 7.75 -10.93
CA ASP A 110 2.27 6.92 -9.99
C ASP A 110 1.77 7.11 -8.55
N TYR A 111 1.38 8.34 -8.19
CA TYR A 111 0.83 8.65 -6.88
C TYR A 111 -0.55 8.02 -6.64
N ALA A 112 -1.42 8.04 -7.65
CA ALA A 112 -2.72 7.40 -7.57
C ALA A 112 -2.58 5.88 -7.37
N ASP A 113 -1.67 5.25 -8.11
CA ASP A 113 -1.38 3.82 -8.01
C ASP A 113 -0.76 3.44 -6.66
N LEU A 114 0.18 4.26 -6.18
CA LEU A 114 0.76 4.12 -4.83
C LEU A 114 -0.32 4.15 -3.75
N ILE A 115 -1.19 5.17 -3.76
CA ILE A 115 -2.28 5.29 -2.79
C ILE A 115 -3.22 4.09 -2.89
N HIS A 116 -3.58 3.69 -4.11
CA HIS A 116 -4.47 2.56 -4.32
C HIS A 116 -3.90 1.26 -3.76
N THR A 117 -2.62 1.00 -4.05
CA THR A 117 -1.88 -0.18 -3.57
C THR A 117 -1.79 -0.20 -2.05
N LEU A 118 -1.38 0.91 -1.44
CA LEU A 118 -1.23 1.02 0.01
C LEU A 118 -2.58 0.96 0.74
N ARG A 119 -3.63 1.62 0.23
CA ARG A 119 -4.97 1.56 0.85
C ARG A 119 -5.59 0.17 0.75
N THR A 120 -5.42 -0.52 -0.38
CA THR A 120 -6.03 -1.83 -0.59
C THR A 120 -5.28 -2.90 0.19
N GLY A 121 -3.95 -2.91 0.14
CA GLY A 121 -3.14 -3.90 0.85
C GLY A 121 -2.90 -3.61 2.34
N SER A 122 -3.24 -2.41 2.84
CA SER A 122 -3.23 -2.14 4.29
C SER A 122 -4.46 -2.67 5.01
N LYS A 123 -5.52 -3.05 4.28
CA LYS A 123 -6.74 -3.57 4.89
C LYS A 123 -6.54 -5.00 5.35
N LEU A 124 -7.14 -5.30 6.49
CA LEU A 124 -7.23 -6.66 6.98
C LEU A 124 -8.13 -7.47 6.03
N SER A 125 -7.54 -8.46 5.35
CA SER A 125 -8.24 -9.39 4.47
C SER A 125 -7.97 -10.84 4.88
N VAL A 126 -8.81 -11.76 4.42
CA VAL A 126 -8.61 -13.20 4.67
C VAL A 126 -7.31 -13.66 4.02
N ASP A 127 -6.98 -13.16 2.83
CA ASP A 127 -5.73 -13.48 2.13
C ASP A 127 -4.50 -12.98 2.89
N PHE A 128 -4.57 -11.76 3.45
CA PHE A 128 -3.52 -11.22 4.28
C PHE A 128 -3.28 -12.10 5.52
N LEU A 129 -4.37 -12.49 6.20
CA LEU A 129 -4.30 -13.31 7.40
C LEU A 129 -3.82 -14.73 7.13
N SER A 130 -4.29 -15.36 6.05
CA SER A 130 -3.89 -16.72 5.68
C SER A 130 -2.42 -16.79 5.29
N MET A 131 -1.93 -15.84 4.48
CA MET A 131 -0.52 -15.74 4.10
C MET A 131 0.36 -15.43 5.30
N LEU A 132 -0.07 -14.52 6.18
CA LEU A 132 0.68 -14.22 7.41
C LEU A 132 0.73 -15.41 8.37
N ALA A 133 -0.37 -16.16 8.51
CA ALA A 133 -0.39 -17.37 9.31
C ALA A 133 0.56 -18.45 8.76
N ALA A 134 0.52 -18.70 7.45
CA ALA A 134 1.43 -19.62 6.79
C ALA A 134 2.91 -19.20 6.97
N ALA A 135 3.19 -17.91 6.74
CA ALA A 135 4.53 -17.34 6.97
C ALA A 135 4.98 -17.50 8.42
N ALA A 136 4.11 -17.26 9.41
CA ALA A 136 4.43 -17.41 10.83
C ALA A 136 4.76 -18.86 11.20
N VAL A 137 4.00 -19.84 10.69
CA VAL A 137 4.28 -21.27 10.89
C VAL A 137 5.64 -21.65 10.30
N ILE A 138 5.88 -21.29 9.03
CA ILE A 138 7.13 -21.63 8.32
C ILE A 138 8.32 -20.93 8.99
N ALA A 139 8.18 -19.65 9.37
CA ALA A 139 9.20 -18.91 10.10
C ALA A 139 9.52 -19.57 11.43
N THR A 140 8.50 -19.99 12.19
CA THR A 140 8.69 -20.68 13.47
C THR A 140 9.43 -22.00 13.28
N PHE A 141 9.06 -22.81 12.29
CA PHE A 141 9.80 -24.04 11.98
C PHE A 141 11.24 -23.75 11.53
N GLY A 142 11.45 -22.74 10.68
CA GLY A 142 12.79 -22.36 10.25
C GLY A 142 13.68 -21.92 11.41
N LEU A 143 13.14 -21.15 12.35
CA LEU A 143 13.84 -20.75 13.57
C LEU A 143 14.13 -21.94 14.48
N LEU A 144 13.16 -22.84 14.70
CA LEU A 144 13.33 -24.03 15.55
C LEU A 144 14.26 -25.09 14.94
N GLN A 145 14.36 -25.15 13.61
CA GLN A 145 15.30 -26.02 12.90
C GLN A 145 16.68 -25.39 12.70
N ASP A 146 16.88 -24.16 13.17
CA ASP A 146 18.09 -23.37 12.93
C ASP A 146 18.46 -23.27 11.44
N SER A 147 17.45 -23.13 10.56
CA SER A 147 17.59 -23.19 9.11
C SER A 147 17.42 -21.81 8.46
N PRO A 148 18.52 -21.10 8.11
CA PRO A 148 18.45 -19.81 7.44
C PRO A 148 17.66 -19.86 6.13
N ALA A 149 17.72 -20.98 5.40
CA ALA A 149 17.02 -21.13 4.12
C ALA A 149 15.49 -21.13 4.29
N VAL A 150 14.96 -21.83 5.29
CA VAL A 150 13.52 -21.86 5.58
C VAL A 150 13.06 -20.51 6.14
N VAL A 151 13.89 -19.89 6.97
CA VAL A 151 13.69 -18.54 7.50
C VAL A 151 13.55 -17.55 6.34
N ILE A 152 14.45 -17.57 5.35
CA ILE A 152 14.35 -16.73 4.14
C ILE A 152 13.09 -17.05 3.33
N GLY A 153 12.75 -18.33 3.15
CA GLY A 153 11.55 -18.75 2.43
C GLY A 153 10.25 -18.18 3.05
N SER A 154 10.18 -18.08 4.37
CA SER A 154 9.01 -17.52 5.06
C SER A 154 8.82 -16.01 4.81
N MET A 155 9.91 -15.27 4.56
CA MET A 155 9.86 -13.83 4.30
C MET A 155 9.15 -13.50 2.97
N LEU A 156 9.21 -14.42 2.00
CA LEU A 156 8.59 -14.24 0.67
C LEU A 156 7.06 -14.31 0.73
N LEU A 157 6.51 -14.88 1.79
CA LEU A 157 5.07 -15.08 1.95
C LEU A 157 4.40 -13.95 2.74
N ALA A 158 5.14 -13.27 3.62
CA ALA A 158 4.57 -12.37 4.62
C ALA A 158 4.12 -11.03 4.02
N PRO A 159 2.81 -10.69 4.07
CA PRO A 159 2.27 -9.48 3.44
C PRO A 159 2.38 -8.22 4.32
N LEU A 160 3.30 -8.18 5.30
CA LEU A 160 3.40 -7.09 6.29
C LEU A 160 3.99 -5.78 5.75
N MET A 161 4.65 -5.82 4.58
CA MET A 161 5.24 -4.63 3.96
C MET A 161 4.20 -3.52 3.73
N THR A 162 3.07 -3.87 3.13
CA THR A 162 2.06 -2.91 2.69
C THR A 162 1.41 -2.13 3.84
N PRO A 163 0.93 -2.75 4.94
CA PRO A 163 0.41 -1.99 6.07
C PRO A 163 1.48 -1.12 6.77
N MET A 164 2.75 -1.55 6.79
CA MET A 164 3.83 -0.74 7.38
C MET A 164 4.12 0.53 6.57
N ILE A 165 4.32 0.37 5.26
CA ILE A 165 4.55 1.52 4.37
C ILE A 165 3.28 2.38 4.27
N GLY A 166 2.09 1.77 4.28
CA GLY A 166 0.81 2.46 4.31
C GLY A 166 0.63 3.36 5.53
N ASN A 167 1.10 2.92 6.70
CA ASN A 167 1.11 3.75 7.90
C ASN A 167 2.11 4.91 7.80
N GLY A 168 3.27 4.69 7.15
CA GLY A 168 4.20 5.77 6.81
C GLY A 168 3.60 6.81 5.85
N LEU A 169 2.84 6.36 4.84
CA LEU A 169 2.10 7.24 3.94
C LEU A 169 1.02 8.04 4.70
N ALA A 170 0.29 7.38 5.60
CA ALA A 170 -0.70 8.02 6.45
C ALA A 170 -0.06 9.12 7.31
N LEU A 171 1.12 8.87 7.88
CA LEU A 171 1.87 9.85 8.64
C LEU A 171 2.34 11.01 7.74
N ALA A 172 2.83 10.73 6.53
CA ALA A 172 3.24 11.76 5.59
C ALA A 172 2.08 12.68 5.18
N GLN A 173 0.88 12.13 4.95
CA GLN A 173 -0.33 12.86 4.55
C GLN A 173 -1.17 13.38 5.74
N ALA A 174 -0.78 13.13 6.99
CA ALA A 174 -1.65 13.34 8.16
C ALA A 174 -3.04 12.67 8.02
N ASN A 175 -3.11 11.54 7.31
CA ASN A 175 -4.36 10.81 7.03
C ASN A 175 -4.67 9.83 8.16
N ALA A 176 -5.39 10.29 9.18
CA ALA A 176 -5.73 9.49 10.35
C ALA A 176 -6.57 8.23 10.03
N LYS A 177 -7.37 8.24 8.95
CA LYS A 177 -8.18 7.08 8.55
C LYS A 177 -7.30 5.95 8.06
N LEU A 178 -6.39 6.24 7.12
CA LEU A 178 -5.42 5.24 6.63
C LEU A 178 -4.52 4.73 7.75
N GLY A 179 -4.04 5.63 8.61
CA GLY A 179 -3.19 5.26 9.74
C GLY A 179 -3.88 4.29 10.71
N LYS A 180 -5.17 4.52 11.01
CA LYS A 180 -5.96 3.59 11.84
C LYS A 180 -6.18 2.25 11.17
N GLU A 181 -6.51 2.22 9.87
CA GLU A 181 -6.69 0.97 9.11
C GLU A 181 -5.39 0.16 9.07
N SER A 182 -4.26 0.80 8.75
CA SER A 182 -2.94 0.16 8.73
C SER A 182 -2.53 -0.32 10.13
N ALA A 183 -2.66 0.51 11.16
CA ALA A 183 -2.31 0.14 12.54
C ALA A 183 -3.16 -1.03 13.05
N HIS A 184 -4.45 -1.08 12.70
CA HIS A 184 -5.30 -2.22 13.05
C HIS A 184 -4.79 -3.53 12.42
N SER A 185 -4.45 -3.52 11.14
CA SER A 185 -3.87 -4.69 10.47
C SER A 185 -2.53 -5.12 11.06
N ILE A 186 -1.69 -4.16 11.45
CA ILE A 186 -0.41 -4.41 12.13
C ILE A 186 -0.63 -5.10 13.48
N ILE A 187 -1.55 -4.59 14.31
CA ILE A 187 -1.82 -5.14 15.65
C ILE A 187 -2.42 -6.55 15.54
N VAL A 188 -3.39 -6.75 14.64
CA VAL A 188 -3.99 -8.08 14.43
C VAL A 188 -2.94 -9.06 13.91
N GLY A 189 -2.11 -8.63 12.95
CA GLY A 189 -1.01 -9.45 12.44
C GLY A 189 0.00 -9.79 13.54
N PHE A 190 0.35 -8.82 14.39
CA PHE A 190 1.23 -9.02 15.53
C PHE A 190 0.71 -10.11 16.48
N LEU A 191 -0.54 -9.97 16.93
CA LEU A 191 -1.16 -10.91 17.86
C LEU A 191 -1.27 -12.31 17.25
N MET A 192 -1.62 -12.40 15.96
CA MET A 192 -1.71 -13.66 15.25
C MET A 192 -0.36 -14.36 15.14
N THR A 193 0.69 -13.67 14.66
CA THR A 193 2.02 -14.26 14.51
C THR A 193 2.60 -14.68 15.87
N LEU A 194 2.38 -13.89 16.92
CA LEU A 194 2.79 -14.24 18.28
C LEU A 194 2.07 -15.50 18.79
N ALA A 195 0.75 -15.57 18.63
CA ALA A 195 -0.05 -16.72 19.06
C ALA A 195 0.35 -18.00 18.31
N ILE A 196 0.52 -17.92 16.99
CA ILE A 196 0.92 -19.06 16.16
C ILE A 196 2.31 -19.57 16.56
N SER A 197 3.30 -18.68 16.64
CA SER A 197 4.67 -19.06 16.99
C SER A 197 4.77 -19.66 18.39
N PHE A 198 4.05 -19.10 19.36
CA PHE A 198 3.95 -19.66 20.71
C PHE A 198 3.33 -21.06 20.72
N CYS A 199 2.19 -21.25 20.03
CA CYS A 199 1.51 -22.54 19.96
C CYS A 199 2.37 -23.61 19.26
N VAL A 200 3.00 -23.27 18.14
CA VAL A 200 3.90 -24.18 17.40
C VAL A 200 5.11 -24.55 18.27
N ALA A 201 5.73 -23.59 18.97
CA ALA A 201 6.84 -23.86 19.87
C ALA A 201 6.42 -24.73 21.07
N MET A 202 5.20 -24.58 21.58
CA MET A 202 4.68 -25.40 22.68
C MET A 202 4.52 -26.88 22.34
N VAL A 203 4.11 -27.19 21.10
CA VAL A 203 3.91 -28.57 20.65
C VAL A 203 5.18 -29.21 20.07
N THR A 204 6.23 -28.42 19.84
CA THR A 204 7.49 -28.92 19.27
C THR A 204 8.33 -29.63 20.33
N PRO A 205 8.76 -30.89 20.10
CA PRO A 205 9.68 -31.61 20.97
C PRO A 205 11.09 -31.01 20.91
N GLY A 206 11.82 -31.01 22.04
CA GLY A 206 13.18 -30.47 22.10
C GLY A 206 13.23 -28.96 22.34
N LYS A 207 12.96 -28.56 23.59
CA LYS A 207 12.87 -27.14 24.02
C LYS A 207 14.24 -26.49 24.22
N GLU A 208 15.05 -26.50 23.18
CA GLU A 208 16.34 -25.80 23.18
C GLU A 208 16.26 -24.56 22.30
N MET A 209 16.85 -23.47 22.77
CA MET A 209 16.96 -22.25 22.01
C MET A 209 18.00 -22.43 20.90
N THR A 210 17.58 -22.21 19.65
CA THR A 210 18.48 -22.24 18.50
C THR A 210 19.25 -20.93 18.35
N SER A 211 20.35 -20.98 17.59
CA SER A 211 21.18 -19.80 17.35
C SER A 211 20.40 -18.67 16.65
N GLN A 212 19.51 -19.02 15.73
CA GLN A 212 18.62 -18.09 15.04
C GLN A 212 17.63 -17.37 15.97
N VAL A 213 17.12 -18.04 17.01
CA VAL A 213 16.20 -17.43 17.99
C VAL A 213 16.96 -16.50 18.94
N ILE A 214 18.13 -16.95 19.43
CA ILE A 214 18.99 -16.18 20.34
C ILE A 214 19.49 -14.91 19.65
N ALA A 215 19.90 -14.99 18.39
CA ALA A 215 20.40 -13.85 17.63
C ALA A 215 19.38 -12.70 17.49
N ARG A 216 18.09 -12.96 17.73
CA ARG A 216 17.06 -11.90 17.73
C ARG A 216 16.82 -11.27 19.10
N GLY A 217 17.34 -11.85 20.18
CA GLY A 217 17.23 -11.30 21.53
C GLY A 217 18.32 -10.28 21.90
N ASP A 218 19.33 -10.10 21.06
CA ASP A 218 20.40 -9.11 21.26
C ASP A 218 20.36 -8.04 20.15
N PRO A 219 19.41 -7.08 20.21
CA PRO A 219 19.24 -6.08 19.17
C PRO A 219 20.47 -5.18 19.03
N ASN A 220 20.93 -4.97 17.79
CA ASN A 220 22.06 -4.10 17.49
C ASN A 220 21.65 -2.89 16.63
N LEU A 221 22.47 -1.84 16.65
CA LEU A 221 22.33 -0.65 15.82
C LEU A 221 22.38 -0.98 14.31
N LEU A 222 23.06 -2.07 13.93
CA LEU A 222 23.08 -2.56 12.55
C LEU A 222 21.69 -3.00 12.08
N ASP A 223 20.90 -3.66 12.93
CA ASP A 223 19.53 -4.08 12.59
C ASP A 223 18.63 -2.87 12.33
N LEU A 224 18.79 -1.82 13.15
CA LEU A 224 18.09 -0.55 12.97
C LEU A 224 18.49 0.12 11.64
N GLY A 225 19.79 0.13 11.31
CA GLY A 225 20.26 0.62 10.02
C GLY A 225 19.60 -0.11 8.86
N VAL A 226 19.57 -1.44 8.90
CA VAL A 226 18.90 -2.27 7.89
C VAL A 226 17.42 -1.92 7.79
N ALA A 227 16.71 -1.78 8.90
CA ALA A 227 15.28 -1.44 8.90
C ALA A 227 15.01 -0.06 8.24
N VAL A 228 15.80 0.96 8.59
CA VAL A 228 15.68 2.31 8.01
C VAL A 228 15.94 2.31 6.51
N PHE A 229 17.10 1.78 6.07
CA PHE A 229 17.46 1.80 4.65
C PHE A 229 16.55 0.90 3.80
N SER A 230 16.13 -0.25 4.32
CA SER A 230 15.15 -1.11 3.63
C SER A 230 13.81 -0.43 3.46
N SER A 231 13.37 0.34 4.47
CA SER A 231 12.14 1.12 4.38
C SER A 231 12.24 2.25 3.36
N ILE A 232 13.38 2.94 3.28
CA ILE A 232 13.59 3.99 2.29
C ILE A 232 13.53 3.38 0.89
N ALA A 233 14.24 2.27 0.67
CA ALA A 233 14.22 1.55 -0.59
C ALA A 233 12.81 1.04 -0.95
N ALA A 234 12.06 0.49 0.02
CA ALA A 234 10.70 0.01 -0.14
C ALA A 234 9.73 1.12 -0.53
N ALA A 235 9.72 2.24 0.20
CA ALA A 235 8.86 3.38 -0.08
C ALA A 235 9.19 4.00 -1.43
N TYR A 236 10.48 4.10 -1.79
CA TYR A 236 10.92 4.60 -3.08
C TYR A 236 10.52 3.68 -4.24
N ALA A 237 10.69 2.36 -4.07
CA ALA A 237 10.31 1.37 -5.08
C ALA A 237 8.79 1.31 -5.28
N LEU A 238 8.00 1.35 -4.21
CA LEU A 238 6.53 1.39 -4.31
C LEU A 238 6.01 2.67 -4.98
N ALA A 239 6.74 3.77 -4.84
CA ALA A 239 6.40 5.03 -5.47
C ALA A 239 6.76 5.08 -6.96
N ARG A 240 7.46 4.06 -7.50
CA ARG A 240 7.88 4.01 -8.91
C ARG A 240 7.51 2.67 -9.57
N PRO A 241 6.64 2.66 -10.59
CA PRO A 241 6.21 1.42 -11.24
C PRO A 241 7.35 0.67 -11.96
N ASN A 242 8.44 1.37 -12.32
CA ASN A 242 9.57 0.78 -13.05
C ASN A 242 10.61 0.07 -12.15
N ILE A 243 10.42 0.04 -10.83
CA ILE A 243 11.37 -0.58 -9.88
C ILE A 243 10.73 -1.81 -9.25
N VAL A 244 11.46 -2.93 -9.25
CA VAL A 244 11.00 -4.19 -8.64
C VAL A 244 10.93 -4.04 -7.12
N GLY A 245 9.73 -3.80 -6.59
CA GLY A 245 9.47 -3.63 -5.15
C GLY A 245 9.62 -4.90 -4.31
N ALA A 246 9.70 -6.08 -4.95
CA ALA A 246 9.72 -7.37 -4.26
C ALA A 246 10.90 -7.54 -3.29
N VAL A 247 12.10 -7.07 -3.65
CA VAL A 247 13.31 -7.22 -2.82
C VAL A 247 13.18 -6.44 -1.51
N ALA A 248 12.57 -5.25 -1.56
CA ALA A 248 12.39 -4.43 -0.37
C ALA A 248 11.30 -4.99 0.58
N GLY A 249 10.31 -5.71 0.02
CA GLY A 249 9.31 -6.42 0.81
C GLY A 249 9.91 -7.55 1.66
N VAL A 250 10.87 -8.30 1.09
CA VAL A 250 11.60 -9.37 1.81
C VAL A 250 12.39 -8.79 2.99
N ALA A 251 13.07 -7.66 2.78
CA ALA A 251 13.85 -7.02 3.84
C ALA A 251 12.97 -6.52 5.01
N ILE A 252 11.79 -5.97 4.72
CA ILE A 252 10.83 -5.57 5.75
C ILE A 252 10.25 -6.79 6.49
N ALA A 253 9.89 -7.85 5.76
CA ALA A 253 9.40 -9.09 6.37
C ALA A 253 10.46 -9.70 7.33
N THR A 254 11.74 -9.68 6.93
CA THR A 254 12.89 -10.12 7.75
C THR A 254 12.96 -9.39 9.09
N ALA A 255 12.73 -8.07 9.06
CA ALA A 255 12.86 -7.19 10.21
C ALA A 255 11.69 -7.31 11.20
N LEU A 256 10.57 -7.93 10.79
CA LEU A 256 9.33 -7.94 11.58
C LEU A 256 8.87 -9.34 11.97
N VAL A 257 8.75 -10.27 11.01
CA VAL A 257 8.17 -11.59 11.25
C VAL A 257 9.07 -12.41 12.18
N HIS A 258 10.38 -12.41 11.94
CA HIS A 258 11.29 -13.29 12.67
C HIS A 258 11.54 -12.85 14.11
N PRO A 259 11.75 -11.55 14.41
CA PRO A 259 11.78 -11.09 15.78
C PRO A 259 10.48 -11.45 16.50
N LEU A 260 9.32 -11.29 15.85
CA LEU A 260 8.04 -11.61 16.47
C LEU A 260 7.84 -13.12 16.73
N CYS A 261 8.22 -13.98 15.79
CA CYS A 261 8.24 -15.42 16.02
C CYS A 261 9.24 -15.81 17.12
N SER A 262 10.40 -15.15 17.18
CA SER A 262 11.38 -15.35 18.25
C SER A 262 10.81 -14.98 19.62
N VAL A 263 10.01 -13.90 19.72
CA VAL A 263 9.28 -13.56 20.95
C VAL A 263 8.35 -14.71 21.37
N GLY A 264 7.55 -15.24 20.44
CA GLY A 264 6.62 -16.35 20.72
C GLY A 264 7.33 -17.64 21.16
N ILE A 265 8.42 -18.01 20.48
CA ILE A 265 9.26 -19.15 20.84
C ILE A 265 9.89 -18.94 22.23
N SER A 266 10.45 -17.75 22.48
CA SER A 266 11.11 -17.42 23.74
C SER A 266 10.14 -17.44 24.92
N PHE A 267 8.91 -16.96 24.72
CA PHE A 267 7.84 -17.10 25.72
C PHE A 267 7.49 -18.56 25.98
N ALA A 268 7.37 -19.37 24.93
CA ALA A 268 7.09 -20.80 25.07
C ALA A 268 8.20 -21.52 25.86
N TYR A 269 9.47 -21.14 25.64
CA TYR A 269 10.62 -21.75 26.31
C TYR A 269 10.99 -21.09 27.64
N LYS A 270 10.20 -20.11 28.10
CA LYS A 270 10.44 -19.32 29.33
C LYS A 270 11.76 -18.54 29.34
N ALA A 271 12.29 -18.24 28.15
CA ALA A 271 13.48 -17.41 27.97
C ALA A 271 13.09 -15.93 27.88
N TYR A 272 12.67 -15.36 29.02
CA TYR A 272 12.09 -14.01 29.06
C TYR A 272 13.06 -12.91 28.64
N ASP A 273 14.35 -13.04 28.96
CA ASP A 273 15.36 -12.05 28.57
C ASP A 273 15.47 -11.94 27.04
N ASN A 274 15.52 -13.08 26.36
CA ASN A 274 15.51 -13.12 24.89
C ASN A 274 14.20 -12.59 24.31
N ALA A 275 13.06 -12.91 24.94
CA ALA A 275 11.76 -12.42 24.51
C ALA A 275 11.68 -10.88 24.55
N VAL A 276 12.21 -10.25 25.61
CA VAL A 276 12.24 -8.79 25.75
C VAL A 276 13.14 -8.16 24.69
N GLY A 277 14.33 -8.72 24.45
CA GLY A 277 15.23 -8.23 23.41
C GLY A 277 14.65 -8.34 22.00
N ALA A 278 14.02 -9.47 21.68
CA ALA A 278 13.35 -9.66 20.39
C ALA A 278 12.12 -8.76 20.21
N ALA A 279 11.38 -8.50 21.30
CA ALA A 279 10.28 -7.55 21.28
C ALA A 279 10.79 -6.12 21.05
N LEU A 280 11.88 -5.73 21.71
CA LEU A 280 12.50 -4.42 21.52
C LEU A 280 12.97 -4.24 20.06
N LEU A 281 13.63 -5.26 19.49
CA LEU A 281 14.03 -5.27 18.08
C LEU A 281 12.82 -5.05 17.16
N PHE A 282 11.73 -5.79 17.40
CA PHE A 282 10.48 -5.64 16.64
C PHE A 282 9.93 -4.21 16.72
N PHE A 283 9.77 -3.65 17.92
CA PHE A 283 9.18 -2.32 18.10
C PHE A 283 10.05 -1.21 17.46
N VAL A 284 11.35 -1.28 17.65
CA VAL A 284 12.30 -0.33 17.05
C VAL A 284 12.23 -0.41 15.52
N ASN A 285 12.17 -1.62 14.95
CA ASN A 285 12.02 -1.81 13.51
C ASN A 285 10.69 -1.25 12.98
N VAL A 286 9.57 -1.47 13.67
CA VAL A 286 8.27 -0.91 13.30
C VAL A 286 8.35 0.62 13.22
N VAL A 287 8.88 1.27 14.25
CA VAL A 287 9.03 2.73 14.28
C VAL A 287 9.96 3.21 13.17
N ALA A 288 11.11 2.56 12.99
CA ALA A 288 12.08 2.89 11.96
C ALA A 288 11.50 2.80 10.54
N ILE A 289 10.71 1.76 10.26
CA ILE A 289 10.06 1.58 8.95
C ILE A 289 8.99 2.63 8.73
N ILE A 290 8.12 2.90 9.71
CA ILE A 290 7.06 3.91 9.56
C ILE A 290 7.67 5.31 9.33
N LEU A 291 8.67 5.69 10.11
CA LEU A 291 9.34 6.98 9.98
C LEU A 291 10.16 7.08 8.69
N GLY A 292 10.88 6.02 8.32
CA GLY A 292 11.64 5.95 7.07
C GLY A 292 10.73 6.10 5.85
N ALA A 293 9.61 5.39 5.82
CA ALA A 293 8.61 5.52 4.77
C ALA A 293 8.00 6.93 4.72
N ALA A 294 7.61 7.49 5.86
CA ALA A 294 7.05 8.83 5.94
C ALA A 294 8.04 9.90 5.44
N MET A 295 9.31 9.79 5.82
CA MET A 295 10.38 10.69 5.35
C MET A 295 10.56 10.59 3.84
N THR A 296 10.62 9.36 3.30
CA THR A 296 10.75 9.14 1.85
C THR A 296 9.58 9.74 1.09
N PHE A 297 8.34 9.53 1.54
CA PHE A 297 7.17 10.12 0.88
C PHE A 297 7.17 11.65 0.94
N ARG A 298 7.58 12.25 2.07
CA ARG A 298 7.76 13.70 2.19
C ARG A 298 8.82 14.22 1.22
N MET A 299 9.95 13.52 1.08
CA MET A 299 11.00 13.86 0.11
C MET A 299 10.52 13.77 -1.34
N LEU A 300 9.63 12.83 -1.64
CA LEU A 300 9.00 12.66 -2.96
C LEU A 300 7.89 13.69 -3.24
N GLY A 301 7.60 14.58 -2.29
CA GLY A 301 6.60 15.65 -2.43
C GLY A 301 5.18 15.25 -2.06
N VAL A 302 4.98 14.08 -1.43
CA VAL A 302 3.67 13.67 -0.92
C VAL A 302 3.32 14.50 0.32
N THR A 303 2.21 15.23 0.24
CA THR A 303 1.66 16.00 1.37
C THR A 303 0.16 15.78 1.52
N GLY A 304 -0.38 16.16 2.68
CA GLY A 304 -1.81 16.07 3.02
C GLY A 304 -2.61 17.32 2.68
#